data_AF-A0A969NH26-F1
#
_entry.id   AF-A0A969NH26-F1
#
_cell.length_a   1.000
_cell.length_b   1.000
_cell.length_c   1.000
_cell.angle_alpha   90.00
_cell.angle_beta   90.00
_cell.angle_gamma   90.00
#
_symmetry.space_group_name_H-M   'P 1'
#
loop_
_entity.id
_entity.type
_entity.pdbx_description
1 polymer ?
#
loop_
_entity_poly.entity_id
_entity_poly.type
_entity_poly.pdbx_seq_one_letter_code
_entity_poly.pdbx_strand_id
1 'polypeptide(L)'
;MHKARVINLNTRLVFYTTLILIIVGTLLFYILEFNNTLAEHHGLGKLVTAFFGAVTPRTAGFNTIDTSGLYMTTTMLVIFLMWIGASPASTGGGIKTSTFTLAILNVIALAKGRDQVEINRRKLSVTSMNRAFAFVILSIFIIGMMILP
;
A
#
# COMPACT_ATOMS: atom_id res chain seq x y z
N MET A 1 -12.33 -18.47 -30.91
CA MET A 1 -11.45 -17.28 -30.79
C MET A 1 -11.23 -16.95 -29.31
N HIS A 2 -10.21 -17.53 -28.67
CA HIS A 2 -9.80 -17.11 -27.32
C HIS A 2 -9.18 -15.72 -27.44
N LYS A 3 -9.93 -14.65 -27.14
CA LYS A 3 -9.36 -13.30 -27.02
C LYS A 3 -8.33 -13.33 -25.89
N ALA A 4 -7.05 -13.38 -26.25
CA ALA A 4 -5.96 -13.21 -25.30
C ALA A 4 -6.11 -11.82 -24.66
N ARG A 5 -6.62 -11.78 -23.43
CA ARG A 5 -6.55 -10.55 -22.64
C ARG A 5 -5.08 -10.31 -22.35
N VAL A 6 -4.51 -9.29 -23.00
CA VAL A 6 -3.10 -8.88 -22.88
C VAL A 6 -2.71 -8.52 -21.43
N ILE A 7 -3.70 -8.30 -20.55
CA ILE A 7 -3.49 -7.95 -19.14
C ILE A 7 -4.07 -9.03 -18.23
N ASN A 8 -3.19 -9.66 -17.43
CA ASN A 8 -3.57 -10.60 -16.39
C ASN A 8 -4.31 -9.90 -15.24
N LEU A 9 -5.20 -10.62 -14.56
CA LEU A 9 -6.01 -10.09 -13.45
C LEU A 9 -5.14 -9.52 -12.32
N ASN A 10 -4.02 -10.19 -12.02
CA ASN A 10 -3.02 -9.72 -11.05
C ASN A 10 -2.40 -8.39 -11.45
N THR A 11 -2.01 -8.22 -12.71
CA THR A 11 -1.43 -6.96 -13.22
C THR A 11 -2.42 -5.81 -13.08
N ARG A 12 -3.70 -6.05 -13.40
CA ARG A 12 -4.74 -5.03 -13.26
C ARG A 12 -4.98 -4.64 -11.80
N LEU A 13 -5.00 -5.61 -10.89
CA LEU A 13 -5.14 -5.33 -9.45
C LEU A 13 -3.97 -4.51 -8.92
N VAL A 14 -2.73 -4.94 -9.22
CA VAL A 14 -1.51 -4.27 -8.79
C VAL A 14 -1.45 -2.83 -9.30
N PHE A 15 -1.85 -2.60 -10.55
CA PHE A 15 -1.89 -1.26 -11.12
C PHE A 15 -2.83 -0.32 -10.35
N TYR A 16 -4.08 -0.73 -10.14
CA TYR A 16 -5.04 0.11 -9.43
C TYR A 16 -4.66 0.33 -7.97
N THR A 17 -4.17 -0.69 -7.28
CA THR A 17 -3.82 -0.56 -5.85
C THR A 17 -2.59 0.31 -5.66
N THR A 18 -1.59 0.18 -6.53
CA THR A 18 -0.43 1.06 -6.58
C THR A 18 -0.86 2.51 -6.82
N LEU A 19 -1.73 2.74 -7.82
CA LEU A 19 -2.19 4.09 -8.15
C LEU A 19 -2.95 4.72 -6.97
N ILE A 20 -3.85 3.99 -6.33
CA ILE A 20 -4.61 4.45 -5.15
C ILE A 20 -3.66 4.77 -3.99
N LEU A 21 -2.72 3.87 -3.67
CA LEU A 21 -1.77 4.07 -2.58
C LEU A 21 -0.89 5.30 -2.81
N ILE A 22 -0.43 5.54 -4.04
CA ILE A 22 0.38 6.72 -4.38
C ILE A 22 -0.47 8.00 -4.24
N ILE A 23 -1.67 8.03 -4.81
CA ILE A 23 -2.52 9.23 -4.77
C ILE A 23 -2.92 9.57 -3.34
N VAL A 24 -3.44 8.59 -2.60
CA VAL A 24 -3.87 8.79 -1.20
C VAL A 24 -2.67 9.10 -0.31
N GLY A 25 -1.56 8.37 -0.47
CA GLY A 25 -0.32 8.63 0.27
C GLY A 25 0.21 10.03 0.02
N THR A 26 0.24 10.48 -1.24
CA THR A 26 0.70 11.82 -1.62
C THR A 26 -0.20 12.90 -1.03
N LEU A 27 -1.52 12.74 -1.11
CA LEU A 27 -2.49 13.69 -0.55
C LEU A 27 -2.36 13.78 0.97
N LEU A 28 -2.31 12.65 1.68
CA LEU A 28 -2.16 12.63 3.12
C LEU A 28 -0.82 13.24 3.55
N PHE A 29 0.28 12.88 2.88
CA PHE A 29 1.59 13.45 3.16
C PHE A 29 1.59 14.97 2.95
N TYR A 30 1.03 15.43 1.83
CA TYR A 30 0.95 16.85 1.50
C TYR A 30 0.16 17.63 2.55
N ILE A 31 -0.99 17.11 3.00
CA ILE A 31 -1.85 17.77 3.99
C ILE A 31 -1.17 17.80 5.36
N LEU A 32 -0.59 16.68 5.80
CA LEU A 32 0.01 16.56 7.13
C LEU A 32 1.29 17.41 7.28
N GLU A 33 2.12 17.46 6.24
CA GLU A 33 3.42 18.15 6.31
C GLU A 33 3.41 19.54 5.69
N PHE A 34 2.26 20.05 5.21
CA PHE A 34 2.16 21.30 4.45
C PHE A 34 2.87 22.50 5.10
N ASN A 35 2.77 22.58 6.43
CA ASN A 35 3.31 23.66 7.27
C ASN A 35 4.60 23.26 8.03
N ASN A 36 5.16 22.08 7.75
CA ASN A 36 6.33 21.56 8.45
C ASN A 36 7.45 21.26 7.43
N THR A 37 7.77 20.00 7.15
CA THR A 37 8.87 19.66 6.23
C THR A 37 8.63 20.14 4.79
N LEU A 38 7.39 20.41 4.40
CA LEU A 38 7.09 21.00 3.08
C LEU A 38 7.10 22.53 3.09
N ALA A 39 7.18 23.21 4.24
CA ALA A 39 7.08 24.67 4.32
C ALA A 39 8.22 25.37 3.56
N GLU A 40 9.40 24.76 3.50
CA GLU A 40 10.59 25.28 2.82
C GLU A 40 10.48 25.25 1.29
N HIS A 41 9.52 24.49 0.74
CA HIS A 41 9.32 24.37 -0.69
C HIS A 41 8.17 25.27 -1.18
N HIS A 42 8.30 25.82 -2.39
CA HIS A 42 7.28 26.67 -3.00
C HIS A 42 6.65 26.03 -4.25
N GLY A 43 5.34 26.24 -4.44
CA GLY A 43 4.60 25.81 -5.63
C GLY A 43 4.68 24.32 -5.90
N LEU A 44 5.20 23.95 -7.08
CA LEU A 44 5.37 22.56 -7.52
C LEU A 44 6.37 21.77 -6.65
N GLY A 45 7.31 22.44 -5.98
CA GLY A 45 8.28 21.78 -5.10
C GLY A 45 7.60 21.00 -3.97
N LYS A 46 6.56 21.58 -3.34
CA LYS A 46 5.78 20.88 -2.30
C LYS A 46 5.12 19.62 -2.83
N LEU A 47 4.54 19.68 -4.03
CA LEU A 47 3.84 18.54 -4.62
C LEU A 47 4.81 17.41 -4.97
N VAL A 48 5.97 17.75 -5.56
CA VAL A 48 7.01 16.76 -5.89
C VAL A 48 7.57 16.13 -4.64
N THR A 49 7.85 16.90 -3.59
CA THR A 49 8.33 16.38 -2.30
C THR A 49 7.29 15.47 -1.63
N ALA A 50 6.00 15.85 -1.61
CA ALA A 50 4.95 14.97 -1.10
C ALA A 50 4.82 13.68 -1.92
N PHE A 51 4.91 13.77 -3.24
CA PHE A 51 4.86 12.61 -4.12
C PHE A 51 6.04 11.66 -3.87
N PHE A 52 7.26 12.21 -3.74
CA PHE A 52 8.44 11.45 -3.36
C PHE A 52 8.26 10.81 -1.97
N GLY A 53 7.75 11.56 -1.01
CA GLY A 53 7.44 11.09 0.34
C GLY A 53 6.43 9.94 0.39
N ALA A 54 5.52 9.85 -0.58
CA ALA A 54 4.56 8.74 -0.70
C ALA A 54 5.09 7.54 -1.52
N VAL A 55 5.97 7.79 -2.51
CA VAL A 55 6.52 6.74 -3.39
C VAL A 55 7.72 6.05 -2.76
N THR A 56 8.64 6.81 -2.17
CA THR A 56 9.91 6.32 -1.59
C THR A 56 9.76 5.26 -0.50
N PRO A 57 8.74 5.33 0.39
CA PRO A 57 8.57 4.33 1.44
C PRO A 57 8.24 2.95 0.88
N ARG A 58 7.85 2.85 -0.40
CA ARG A 58 7.62 1.57 -1.09
C ARG A 58 8.92 0.96 -1.58
N THR A 59 9.83 0.73 -0.62
CA THR A 59 11.11 0.03 -0.74
C THR A 59 12.17 0.69 -1.63
N ALA A 60 12.11 2.00 -1.86
CA ALA A 60 13.17 2.74 -2.55
C ALA A 60 14.20 3.30 -1.55
N GLY A 61 13.75 3.84 -0.42
CA GLY A 61 14.62 4.26 0.69
C GLY A 61 15.39 5.56 0.47
N PHE A 62 14.99 6.37 -0.52
CA PHE A 62 15.56 7.70 -0.74
C PHE A 62 14.88 8.74 0.15
N ASN A 63 15.65 9.68 0.71
CA ASN A 63 15.14 10.80 1.48
C ASN A 63 15.33 12.10 0.68
N THR A 64 14.24 12.83 0.45
CA THR A 64 14.25 14.17 -0.18
C THR A 64 14.17 15.29 0.84
N ILE A 65 13.71 14.98 2.06
CA ILE A 65 13.58 15.86 3.21
C ILE A 65 14.08 15.10 4.44
N ASP A 66 14.37 15.83 5.52
CA ASP A 66 14.77 15.21 6.78
C ASP A 66 13.61 14.41 7.40
N THR A 67 13.73 13.08 7.35
CA THR A 67 12.74 12.14 7.86
C THR A 67 12.60 12.21 9.38
N SER A 68 13.62 12.73 10.09
CA SER A 68 13.57 12.90 11.55
C SER A 68 12.68 14.07 11.99
N GLY A 69 12.45 15.04 11.09
CA GLY A 69 11.58 16.20 11.33
C GLY A 69 10.10 15.96 11.01
N LEU A 70 9.71 14.75 10.58
CA LEU A 70 8.32 14.44 10.26
C LEU A 70 7.44 14.41 11.52
N TYR A 71 6.20 14.88 11.39
CA TYR A 71 5.22 14.69 12.45
C TYR A 71 4.98 13.20 12.71
N MET A 72 4.71 12.86 13.97
CA MET A 72 4.40 11.48 14.38
C MET A 72 3.30 10.85 13.51
N THR A 73 2.24 11.60 13.17
CA THR A 73 1.16 11.15 12.30
C THR A 73 1.65 10.82 10.88
N THR A 74 2.54 11.64 10.32
CA THR A 74 3.16 11.39 9.01
C THR A 74 4.09 10.18 9.06
N THR A 75 4.86 10.01 10.14
CA THR A 75 5.71 8.83 10.35
C THR A 75 4.89 7.55 10.39
N MET A 76 3.74 7.55 11.07
CA MET A 76 2.82 6.40 11.06
C MET A 76 2.29 6.10 9.64
N LEU A 77 1.94 7.12 8.87
CA LEU A 77 1.56 6.97 7.47
C LEU A 77 2.70 6.36 6.64
N VAL A 78 3.93 6.85 6.81
CA VAL A 78 5.12 6.34 6.11
C VAL A 78 5.36 4.86 6.46
N ILE A 79 5.30 4.49 7.74
CA ILE A 79 5.41 3.08 8.19
C ILE A 79 4.33 2.22 7.54
N PHE A 80 3.09 2.71 7.48
CA PHE A 80 2.00 1.99 6.83
C PHE A 80 2.24 1.79 5.32
N LEU A 81 2.76 2.81 4.63
CA LEU A 81 3.13 2.72 3.22
C LEU A 81 4.32 1.78 2.99
N MET A 82 5.30 1.75 3.90
CA MET A 82 6.42 0.78 3.86
C MET A 82 5.93 -0.66 4.01
N TRP A 83 4.96 -0.87 4.89
CA TRP A 83 4.38 -2.18 5.14
C TRP A 83 3.66 -2.74 3.91
N ILE A 84 2.98 -1.89 3.12
CA ILE A 84 2.26 -2.25 1.89
C ILE A 84 3.07 -1.83 0.64
N GLY A 85 4.37 -2.13 0.63
CA GLY A 85 5.29 -1.58 -0.37
C GLY A 85 5.40 -2.38 -1.66
N ALA A 86 5.44 -3.72 -1.58
CA ALA A 86 5.96 -4.51 -2.69
C ALA A 86 4.88 -5.11 -3.59
N SER A 87 5.07 -5.02 -4.90
CA SER A 87 4.22 -5.71 -5.86
C SER A 87 4.62 -7.19 -6.03
N PRO A 88 3.73 -8.08 -6.53
CA PRO A 88 4.07 -9.46 -6.87
C PRO A 88 5.26 -9.52 -7.82
N ALA A 89 6.20 -10.43 -7.58
CA ALA A 89 7.47 -10.55 -8.32
C ALA A 89 8.41 -9.32 -8.25
N SER A 90 8.21 -8.39 -7.31
CA SER A 90 9.12 -7.27 -7.02
C SER A 90 10.20 -7.64 -6.00
N THR A 91 11.30 -6.89 -6.02
CA THR A 91 12.43 -6.96 -5.06
C THR A 91 12.13 -6.31 -3.70
N GLY A 92 10.99 -5.63 -3.55
CA GLY A 92 10.59 -5.00 -2.30
C GLY A 92 10.12 -6.01 -1.23
N GLY A 93 10.40 -5.69 0.03
CA GLY A 93 9.88 -6.37 1.23
C GLY A 93 8.46 -5.91 1.63
N GLY A 94 7.94 -6.48 2.73
CA GLY A 94 6.61 -6.17 3.26
C GLY A 94 5.47 -7.01 2.66
N ILE A 95 4.23 -6.65 3.01
CA ILE A 95 3.04 -7.31 2.49
C ILE A 95 2.84 -6.93 1.03
N LYS A 96 2.68 -7.94 0.18
CA LYS A 96 2.47 -7.70 -1.24
C LYS A 96 1.16 -6.96 -1.50
N THR A 97 1.15 -6.01 -2.44
CA THR A 97 -0.05 -5.24 -2.81
C THR A 97 -1.23 -6.15 -3.19
N SER A 98 -0.96 -7.28 -3.85
CA SER A 98 -1.97 -8.30 -4.14
C SER A 98 -2.59 -8.90 -2.88
N THR A 99 -1.76 -9.20 -1.87
CA THR A 99 -2.17 -9.80 -0.60
C THR A 99 -3.08 -8.85 0.17
N PHE A 100 -2.69 -7.58 0.25
CA PHE A 100 -3.50 -6.52 0.85
C PHE A 100 -4.84 -6.36 0.14
N THR A 101 -4.83 -6.35 -1.19
CA THR A 101 -6.05 -6.23 -2.01
C THR A 101 -7.01 -7.39 -1.79
N LEU A 102 -6.49 -8.62 -1.74
CA LEU A 102 -7.29 -9.82 -1.49
C LEU A 102 -7.90 -9.80 -0.08
N ALA A 103 -7.15 -9.37 0.93
CA ALA A 103 -7.64 -9.23 2.30
C ALA A 103 -8.81 -8.23 2.38
N ILE A 104 -8.65 -7.04 1.79
CA ILE A 104 -9.72 -6.02 1.74
C ILE A 104 -10.97 -6.56 1.02
N LEU A 105 -10.79 -7.17 -0.15
CA LEU A 105 -11.92 -7.68 -0.92
C LEU A 105 -12.66 -8.79 -0.18
N ASN A 106 -11.95 -9.63 0.59
CA ASN A 106 -12.58 -10.63 1.44
C ASN A 106 -13.41 -9.98 2.56
N VAL A 107 -12.87 -8.98 3.26
CA VAL A 107 -13.61 -8.26 4.31
C VAL A 107 -14.89 -7.64 3.73
N ILE A 108 -14.81 -7.02 2.55
CA ILE A 108 -15.97 -6.45 1.86
C ILE A 108 -16.99 -7.53 1.45
N ALA A 109 -16.54 -8.70 0.99
CA ALA A 109 -17.43 -9.79 0.61
C ALA A 109 -18.14 -10.39 1.82
N LEU A 110 -17.41 -10.65 2.92
CA LEU A 110 -17.95 -11.07 4.21
C LEU A 110 -18.99 -10.08 4.74
N ALA A 111 -18.68 -8.77 4.72
CA ALA A 111 -19.62 -7.73 5.14
C ALA A 111 -20.89 -7.67 4.27
N LYS A 112 -20.82 -8.13 3.02
CA LYS A 112 -21.97 -8.25 2.10
C LYS A 112 -22.65 -9.63 2.15
N GLY A 113 -22.25 -10.52 3.06
CA GLY A 113 -22.80 -11.87 3.18
C GLY A 113 -22.49 -12.79 2.00
N ARG A 114 -21.36 -12.57 1.31
CA ARG A 114 -20.91 -13.41 0.19
C ARG A 114 -19.78 -14.31 0.63
N ASP A 115 -19.95 -15.63 0.45
CA ASP A 115 -18.93 -16.63 0.81
C ASP A 115 -17.72 -16.66 -0.15
N GLN A 116 -17.84 -16.02 -1.32
CA GLN A 116 -16.81 -16.07 -2.36
C GLN A 116 -16.56 -14.69 -2.94
N VAL A 117 -15.28 -14.28 -2.96
CA VAL A 117 -14.85 -13.07 -3.67
C VAL A 117 -14.69 -13.41 -5.15
N GLU A 118 -15.48 -12.75 -5.98
CA GLU A 118 -15.37 -12.85 -7.43
C GLU A 118 -14.81 -11.55 -8.02
N ILE A 119 -13.72 -11.66 -8.76
CA ILE A 119 -13.14 -10.54 -9.52
C ILE A 119 -13.29 -10.86 -11.00
N ASN A 120 -14.04 -10.02 -11.72
CA ASN A 120 -14.14 -10.08 -13.18
C ASN A 120 -14.64 -11.45 -13.71
N ARG A 121 -15.59 -12.06 -12.98
CA ARG A 121 -16.16 -13.41 -13.20
C ARG A 121 -15.20 -14.57 -12.94
N ARG A 122 -14.12 -14.36 -12.18
CA ARG A 122 -13.26 -15.43 -11.67
C ARG A 122 -13.38 -15.50 -10.15
N LYS A 123 -13.70 -16.68 -9.64
CA LYS A 123 -13.68 -16.99 -8.21
C LYS A 123 -12.24 -17.04 -7.74
N LEU A 124 -11.95 -16.34 -6.65
CA LEU A 124 -10.67 -16.46 -5.97
C LEU A 124 -10.65 -17.75 -5.15
N SER A 125 -9.51 -18.44 -5.13
CA SER A 125 -9.37 -19.62 -4.30
C SER A 125 -9.36 -19.24 -2.82
N VAL A 126 -10.12 -19.98 -2.02
CA VAL A 126 -10.14 -19.83 -0.55
C VAL A 126 -8.74 -19.99 0.03
N THR A 127 -7.91 -20.86 -0.56
CA THR A 127 -6.51 -21.07 -0.17
C THR A 127 -5.64 -19.83 -0.34
N SER A 128 -5.81 -19.06 -1.42
CA SER A 128 -5.09 -17.80 -1.62
C SER A 128 -5.54 -16.72 -0.64
N MET A 129 -6.83 -16.70 -0.29
CA MET A 129 -7.35 -15.79 0.73
C MET A 129 -6.79 -16.11 2.11
N ASN A 130 -6.86 -17.37 2.55
CA ASN A 130 -6.35 -17.78 3.86
C ASN A 130 -4.85 -17.50 4.01
N ARG A 131 -4.05 -17.76 2.96
CA ARG A 131 -2.63 -17.37 2.94
C ARG A 131 -2.45 -15.87 3.09
N ALA A 132 -3.28 -15.07 2.43
CA ALA A 132 -3.18 -13.62 2.52
C ALA A 132 -3.48 -13.10 3.94
N PHE A 133 -4.53 -13.62 4.59
CA PHE A 133 -4.83 -13.29 5.98
C PHE A 133 -3.73 -13.74 6.93
N ALA A 134 -3.16 -14.94 6.74
CA ALA A 134 -2.04 -15.41 7.54
C ALA A 134 -0.86 -14.44 7.48
N PHE A 135 -0.46 -13.99 6.28
CA PHE A 135 0.61 -12.99 6.15
C PHE A 135 0.27 -11.66 6.82
N VAL A 136 -0.97 -11.18 6.72
CA VAL A 136 -1.41 -9.94 7.38
C VAL A 136 -1.28 -10.04 8.90
N ILE A 137 -1.85 -11.11 9.49
CA ILE A 137 -1.83 -11.32 10.94
C ILE A 137 -0.40 -11.49 11.44
N LEU A 138 0.40 -12.31 10.77
CA LEU A 138 1.78 -12.60 11.17
C LEU A 138 2.65 -11.33 11.09
N SER A 139 2.43 -10.49 10.08
CA SER A 139 3.14 -9.21 9.98
C SER A 139 2.76 -8.22 11.08
N ILE A 140 1.46 -8.10 11.41
CA ILE A 140 1.00 -7.24 12.51
C ILE A 140 1.56 -7.73 13.84
N PHE A 141 1.57 -9.05 14.05
CA PHE A 141 2.10 -9.65 15.26
C PHE A 141 3.59 -9.36 15.47
N ILE A 142 4.40 -9.51 14.41
CA ILE A 142 5.84 -9.18 14.45
C ILE A 142 6.04 -7.69 14.73
N ILE A 143 5.33 -6.81 14.02
CA ILE A 143 5.45 -5.36 14.22
C ILE A 143 5.02 -4.98 15.64
N GLY A 144 3.93 -5.55 16.14
CA GLY A 144 3.46 -5.33 17.51
C GLY A 144 4.46 -5.79 18.57
N MET A 145 5.03 -6.99 18.43
CA MET A 145 6.09 -7.47 19.32
C MET A 145 7.34 -6.60 19.29
N MET A 146 7.68 -6.03 18.14
CA MET A 146 8.87 -5.19 18.02
C MET A 146 8.66 -3.79 18.63
N ILE A 147 7.40 -3.32 18.71
CA ILE A 147 7.03 -2.03 19.31
C ILE A 147 6.84 -2.14 20.82
N LEU A 148 6.44 -3.31 21.36
CA LEU A 148 6.40 -3.56 22.80
C LEU A 148 7.81 -3.94 23.28
N PRO A 149 8.54 -3.06 23.98
CA PRO A 149 9.82 -3.40 24.60
C PRO A 149 9.68 -4.45 25.71
#